data_AF-A0A8T5NC94-F1
#
_entry.id   AF-A0A8T5NC94-F1
#
_cell.length_a   1.000
_cell.length_b   1.000
_cell.length_c   1.000
_cell.angle_alpha   90.00
_cell.angle_beta   90.00
_cell.angle_gamma   90.00
#
_symmetry.space_group_name_H-M   'P 1'
#
loop_
_entity.id
_entity.type
_entity.pdbx_description
1 polymer ?
#
loop_
_entity_poly.entity_id
_entity_poly.type
_entity_poly.pdbx_seq_one_letter_code
_entity_poly.pdbx_strand_id
1 'polypeptide(L)'
;MNKMINDLKNTWLKVIKTSGDFFEQMPVIGGYADPVKFAAICYLIAGIGMSIITLVEGSTPGGVGWILSYIILLPVIGVIGIFIGGFIIHIFFKILGGKGTYEGTVRLLAYSSAVAVFSWIPFLFILPDLYMIYMAVIGGTKVHKISTTRSLIAVVTPLIIVIVLIGAIVFVIFSIGGMSLDPSVMSKYNFNIEVSTDSKLEKPTFYLPLPVFKDGSKLGDEAIIQNTGNPDGWDLSMIETEHGKMLKISAIKIEPELHQEIGLSPPGFGQTDDTMQGDVHSFMRGYKEFQASWTSGHVINITSTADIVPLLYPKFNLTQKYESYIYADYTAAPKANIQVCVTLYGINQLWAGNLVFNNYRDNFCTEFTGKKHGWIPVTGEIVQRVMPYNKAENSKPVEWVPVSNEKRTSTLTDDT
;
A
#
# COMPACT_ATOMS: atom_id res chain seq x y z
N MET A 1 -44.52 -23.72 -18.99
CA MET A 1 -43.96 -22.46 -18.44
C MET A 1 -44.99 -21.66 -17.64
N ASN A 2 -46.15 -21.30 -18.20
CA ASN A 2 -47.18 -20.49 -17.50
C ASN A 2 -47.70 -21.09 -16.19
N LYS A 3 -47.90 -22.43 -16.13
CA LYS A 3 -48.34 -23.10 -14.90
C LYS A 3 -47.32 -22.95 -13.76
N MET A 4 -46.05 -23.23 -14.04
CA MET A 4 -44.95 -23.12 -13.05
C MET A 4 -44.78 -21.70 -12.52
N ILE A 5 -44.87 -20.68 -13.39
CA ILE A 5 -44.80 -19.27 -12.99
C ILE A 5 -45.99 -18.89 -12.10
N ASN A 6 -47.20 -19.33 -12.45
CA ASN A 6 -48.39 -19.08 -11.66
C ASN A 6 -48.32 -19.77 -10.29
N ASP A 7 -47.84 -21.01 -10.22
CA ASP A 7 -47.67 -21.76 -8.97
C ASP A 7 -46.64 -21.09 -8.05
N LEU A 8 -45.51 -20.64 -8.60
CA LEU A 8 -44.50 -19.87 -7.88
C LEU A 8 -45.08 -18.55 -7.34
N LYS A 9 -45.76 -17.78 -8.19
CA LYS A 9 -46.38 -16.50 -7.82
C LYS A 9 -47.43 -16.69 -6.72
N ASN A 10 -48.28 -17.70 -6.84
CA ASN A 10 -49.32 -17.98 -5.85
C ASN A 10 -48.71 -18.39 -4.51
N THR A 11 -47.69 -19.24 -4.53
CA THR A 11 -46.94 -19.63 -3.32
C THR A 11 -46.30 -18.42 -2.68
N TRP A 12 -45.57 -17.62 -3.45
CA TRP A 12 -44.92 -16.41 -2.98
C TRP A 12 -45.91 -15.40 -2.37
N LEU A 13 -47.05 -15.16 -3.04
CA LEU A 13 -48.11 -14.29 -2.53
C LEU A 13 -48.69 -14.81 -1.22
N LYS A 14 -48.90 -16.13 -1.10
CA LYS A 14 -49.44 -16.75 0.12
C LYS A 14 -48.45 -16.67 1.27
N VAL A 15 -47.15 -16.86 1.01
CA VAL A 15 -46.08 -16.71 2.01
C VAL A 15 -45.99 -15.27 2.49
N ILE A 16 -45.97 -14.30 1.57
CA ILE A 16 -45.81 -12.87 1.91
C ILE A 16 -47.07 -12.31 2.58
N LYS A 17 -48.27 -12.61 2.09
CA LYS A 17 -49.50 -11.96 2.59
C LYS A 17 -50.14 -12.67 3.78
N THR A 18 -49.99 -13.98 3.87
CA THR A 18 -50.72 -14.84 4.83
C THR A 18 -49.78 -15.87 5.44
N SER A 19 -48.66 -15.40 5.98
CA SER A 19 -47.57 -16.27 6.43
C SER A 19 -47.94 -17.22 7.56
N GLY A 20 -48.71 -16.75 8.55
CA GLY A 20 -49.17 -17.58 9.66
C GLY A 20 -49.98 -18.78 9.17
N ASP A 21 -50.95 -18.54 8.29
CA ASP A 21 -51.79 -19.58 7.70
C ASP A 21 -50.97 -20.53 6.81
N PHE A 22 -50.03 -19.97 6.04
CA PHE A 22 -49.16 -20.77 5.19
C PHE A 22 -48.30 -21.74 6.02
N PHE A 23 -47.60 -21.24 7.05
CA PHE A 23 -46.72 -22.07 7.87
C PHE A 23 -47.48 -23.05 8.76
N GLU A 24 -48.74 -22.79 9.07
CA GLU A 24 -49.62 -23.73 9.77
C GLU A 24 -50.08 -24.89 8.87
N GLN A 25 -50.33 -24.61 7.59
CA GLN A 25 -50.84 -25.59 6.62
C GLN A 25 -49.74 -26.36 5.88
N MET A 26 -48.52 -25.83 5.81
CA MET A 26 -47.47 -26.45 5.01
C MET A 26 -47.11 -27.84 5.57
N PRO A 27 -46.85 -28.84 4.70
CA PRO A 27 -46.35 -30.13 5.16
C PRO A 27 -45.00 -29.94 5.86
N VAL A 28 -44.82 -30.56 7.03
CA VAL A 28 -43.56 -30.51 7.80
C VAL A 28 -42.63 -31.71 7.52
N ILE A 29 -43.10 -32.65 6.68
CA ILE A 29 -42.39 -33.85 6.22
C ILE A 29 -42.76 -34.05 4.73
N GLY A 30 -41.86 -34.64 3.94
CA GLY A 30 -42.08 -34.94 2.51
C GLY A 30 -40.88 -34.67 1.60
N GLY A 31 -39.70 -34.40 2.17
CA GLY A 31 -38.45 -34.11 1.48
C GLY A 31 -38.21 -32.61 1.26
N TYR A 32 -37.03 -32.28 0.72
CA TYR A 32 -36.55 -30.90 0.60
C TYR A 32 -36.72 -30.31 -0.82
N ALA A 33 -37.15 -31.10 -1.80
CA ALA A 33 -37.09 -30.71 -3.20
C ALA A 33 -37.88 -29.43 -3.51
N ASP A 34 -39.18 -29.41 -3.16
CA ASP A 34 -40.06 -28.26 -3.43
C ASP A 34 -39.68 -26.98 -2.66
N PRO A 35 -39.42 -27.02 -1.34
CA PRO A 35 -39.00 -25.81 -0.61
C PRO A 35 -37.64 -25.29 -1.09
N VAL A 36 -36.67 -26.16 -1.38
CA VAL A 36 -35.34 -25.73 -1.87
C VAL A 36 -35.43 -25.16 -3.27
N LYS A 37 -36.23 -25.74 -4.17
CA LYS A 37 -36.49 -25.16 -5.50
C LYS A 37 -37.10 -23.77 -5.39
N PHE A 38 -38.10 -23.60 -4.52
CA PHE A 38 -38.70 -22.29 -4.25
C PHE A 38 -37.64 -21.28 -3.79
N ALA A 39 -36.81 -21.66 -2.82
CA ALA A 39 -35.76 -20.79 -2.30
C ALA A 39 -34.71 -20.40 -3.33
N ALA A 40 -34.23 -21.37 -4.11
CA ALA A 40 -33.26 -21.14 -5.17
C ALA A 40 -33.78 -20.12 -6.20
N ILE A 41 -35.07 -20.18 -6.55
CA ILE A 41 -35.69 -19.21 -7.46
C ILE A 41 -35.76 -17.82 -6.83
N CYS A 42 -36.13 -17.70 -5.55
CA CYS A 42 -36.14 -16.41 -4.85
C CYS A 42 -34.76 -15.76 -4.80
N TYR A 43 -33.72 -16.52 -4.46
CA TYR A 43 -32.34 -16.04 -4.45
C TYR A 43 -31.81 -15.73 -5.86
N LEU A 44 -32.27 -16.45 -6.88
CA LEU A 44 -31.94 -16.14 -8.27
C LEU A 44 -32.51 -14.78 -8.69
N ILE A 45 -33.77 -14.51 -8.35
CA ILE A 45 -34.41 -13.21 -8.59
C ILE A 45 -33.65 -12.09 -7.85
N ALA A 46 -33.27 -12.33 -6.60
CA ALA A 46 -32.47 -11.39 -5.83
C ALA A 46 -31.10 -11.12 -6.49
N GLY A 47 -30.42 -12.17 -6.97
CA GLY A 47 -29.14 -12.05 -7.67
C GLY A 47 -29.24 -11.26 -8.96
N ILE A 48 -30.26 -11.50 -9.77
CA ILE A 48 -30.53 -10.70 -10.98
C ILE A 48 -30.74 -9.23 -10.62
N GLY A 49 -31.52 -8.96 -9.58
CA GLY A 49 -31.75 -7.59 -9.10
C GLY A 49 -30.47 -6.91 -8.64
N MET A 50 -29.63 -7.58 -7.85
CA MET A 50 -28.33 -7.07 -7.42
C MET A 50 -27.41 -6.78 -8.60
N SER A 51 -27.35 -7.69 -9.58
CA SER A 51 -26.60 -7.50 -10.82
C SER A 51 -27.02 -6.24 -11.59
N ILE A 52 -28.32 -5.95 -11.66
CA ILE A 52 -28.85 -4.74 -12.31
C ILE A 52 -28.41 -3.48 -11.57
N ILE A 53 -28.50 -3.46 -10.23
CA ILE A 53 -28.07 -2.29 -9.43
C ILE A 53 -26.58 -2.04 -9.60
N THR A 54 -25.74 -3.07 -9.51
CA THR A 54 -24.29 -2.93 -9.71
C THR A 54 -23.95 -2.41 -11.11
N LEU A 55 -24.71 -2.80 -12.15
CA LEU A 55 -24.56 -2.26 -13.50
C LEU A 55 -24.90 -0.77 -13.57
N VAL A 56 -25.99 -0.34 -12.91
CA VAL A 56 -26.45 1.07 -12.91
C VAL A 56 -25.48 1.97 -12.13
N GLU A 57 -24.92 1.50 -11.02
CA GLU A 57 -23.99 2.28 -10.19
C GLU A 57 -22.59 2.45 -10.82
N GLY A 58 -22.26 1.67 -11.86
CA GLY A 58 -20.95 1.71 -12.52
C GLY A 58 -19.79 1.16 -11.67
N SER A 59 -20.08 0.64 -10.47
CA SER A 59 -19.13 0.13 -9.51
C SER A 59 -18.86 -1.36 -9.77
N THR A 60 -17.94 -1.66 -10.70
CA THR A 60 -17.55 -3.06 -11.00
C THR A 60 -16.07 -3.32 -10.71
N PRO A 61 -15.66 -3.47 -9.43
CA PRO A 61 -14.26 -3.72 -9.06
C PRO A 61 -13.61 -4.93 -9.75
N GLY A 62 -14.42 -5.88 -10.25
CA GLY A 62 -13.97 -7.08 -10.96
C GLY A 62 -14.59 -7.26 -12.36
N GLY A 63 -15.11 -6.19 -12.98
CA GLY A 63 -15.73 -6.24 -14.31
C GLY A 63 -16.98 -7.14 -14.40
N VAL A 64 -17.27 -7.64 -15.62
CA VAL A 64 -18.48 -8.45 -15.92
C VAL A 64 -18.56 -9.73 -15.09
N GLY A 65 -17.40 -10.31 -14.71
CA GLY A 65 -17.35 -11.49 -13.85
C GLY A 65 -18.00 -11.28 -12.48
N TRP A 66 -17.88 -10.07 -11.92
CA TRP A 66 -18.49 -9.71 -10.64
C TRP A 66 -20.02 -9.70 -10.72
N ILE A 67 -20.56 -9.19 -11.83
CA ILE A 67 -22.02 -9.10 -12.06
C ILE A 67 -22.62 -10.50 -12.21
N LEU A 68 -21.96 -11.40 -12.96
CA LEU A 68 -22.42 -12.77 -13.14
C LEU A 68 -22.33 -13.60 -11.85
N SER A 69 -21.42 -13.22 -10.94
CA SER A 69 -21.24 -13.93 -9.68
C SER A 69 -22.51 -13.88 -8.81
N TYR A 70 -23.27 -12.79 -8.77
CA TYR A 70 -24.50 -12.73 -7.97
C TYR A 70 -25.58 -13.69 -8.46
N ILE A 71 -25.72 -13.85 -9.77
CA ILE A 71 -26.72 -14.73 -10.40
C ILE A 71 -26.42 -16.20 -10.07
N ILE A 72 -25.14 -16.56 -10.01
CA ILE A 72 -24.69 -17.94 -9.79
C ILE A 72 -24.56 -18.24 -8.29
N LEU A 73 -23.91 -17.36 -7.53
CA LEU A 73 -23.51 -17.61 -6.15
C LEU A 73 -24.66 -17.41 -5.16
N LEU A 74 -25.55 -16.43 -5.34
CA LEU A 74 -26.62 -16.19 -4.36
C LEU A 74 -27.58 -17.38 -4.20
N PRO A 75 -28.05 -18.06 -5.27
CA PRO A 75 -28.85 -19.27 -5.12
C PRO A 75 -28.10 -20.38 -4.38
N VAL A 76 -26.81 -20.57 -4.69
CA VAL A 76 -25.99 -21.64 -4.11
C VAL A 76 -25.74 -21.37 -2.62
N ILE A 77 -25.23 -20.17 -2.30
CA ILE A 77 -24.95 -19.74 -0.93
C ILE A 77 -26.23 -19.68 -0.10
N GLY A 78 -27.33 -19.17 -0.67
CA GLY A 78 -28.62 -19.09 0.00
C GLY A 78 -29.18 -20.45 0.39
N VAL A 79 -29.11 -21.43 -0.52
CA VAL A 79 -29.52 -22.82 -0.23
C VAL A 79 -28.63 -23.45 0.83
N ILE A 80 -27.30 -23.31 0.73
CA ILE A 80 -26.37 -23.79 1.76
C ILE A 80 -26.68 -23.14 3.12
N GLY A 81 -26.92 -21.84 3.13
CA GLY A 81 -27.28 -21.05 4.31
C GLY A 81 -28.58 -21.51 4.95
N ILE A 82 -29.57 -21.94 4.18
CA ILE A 82 -30.82 -22.53 4.71
C ILE A 82 -30.55 -23.80 5.52
N PHE A 83 -29.65 -24.68 5.05
CA PHE A 83 -29.36 -25.92 5.78
C PHE A 83 -28.52 -25.67 7.04
N ILE A 84 -27.48 -24.84 6.93
CA ILE A 84 -26.60 -24.49 8.06
C ILE A 84 -27.39 -23.67 9.10
N GLY A 85 -28.04 -22.59 8.67
CA GLY A 85 -28.88 -21.74 9.51
C GLY A 85 -30.06 -22.51 10.09
N GLY A 86 -30.67 -23.39 9.29
CA GLY A 86 -31.72 -24.30 9.74
C GLY A 86 -31.25 -25.23 10.84
N PHE A 87 -30.01 -25.73 10.78
CA PHE A 87 -29.46 -26.63 11.78
C PHE A 87 -29.26 -25.90 13.10
N ILE A 88 -28.64 -24.72 13.04
CA ILE A 88 -28.41 -23.85 14.20
C ILE A 88 -29.76 -23.47 14.83
N ILE A 89 -30.68 -22.89 14.07
CA ILE A 89 -32.00 -22.45 14.57
C ILE A 89 -32.81 -23.65 15.09
N HIS A 90 -32.71 -24.83 14.47
CA HIS A 90 -33.38 -26.03 14.95
C HIS A 90 -32.89 -26.43 16.35
N ILE A 91 -31.58 -26.37 16.63
CA ILE A 91 -31.05 -26.62 17.97
C ILE A 91 -31.70 -25.68 19.00
N PHE A 92 -31.78 -24.38 18.70
CA PHE A 92 -32.42 -23.43 19.60
C PHE A 92 -33.92 -23.67 19.77
N PHE A 93 -34.64 -24.03 18.70
CA PHE A 93 -36.03 -24.45 18.82
C PHE A 93 -36.17 -25.68 19.74
N LYS A 94 -35.29 -26.68 19.60
CA LYS A 94 -35.29 -27.87 20.47
C LYS A 94 -35.00 -27.54 21.93
N ILE A 95 -34.00 -26.69 22.20
CA ILE A 95 -33.65 -26.23 23.56
C ILE A 95 -34.86 -25.55 24.23
N LEU A 96 -35.66 -24.81 23.47
CA LEU A 96 -36.83 -24.09 23.97
C LEU A 96 -38.12 -24.92 23.99
N GLY A 97 -38.01 -26.24 23.81
CA GLY A 97 -39.12 -27.20 23.90
C GLY A 97 -39.89 -27.42 22.59
N GLY A 98 -39.31 -27.05 21.46
CA GLY A 98 -39.87 -27.25 20.12
C GLY A 98 -40.11 -28.72 19.77
N LYS A 99 -41.29 -28.98 19.20
CA LYS A 99 -41.73 -30.33 18.77
C LYS A 99 -41.57 -30.57 17.27
N GLY A 100 -41.15 -29.55 16.50
CA GLY A 100 -40.97 -29.66 15.06
C GLY A 100 -39.72 -30.47 14.71
N THR A 101 -39.68 -30.96 13.47
CA THR A 101 -38.54 -31.70 12.91
C THR A 101 -37.51 -30.74 12.32
N TYR A 102 -36.29 -31.22 12.09
CA TYR A 102 -35.28 -30.47 11.33
C TYR A 102 -35.79 -30.15 9.91
N GLU A 103 -36.47 -31.10 9.28
CA GLU A 103 -37.11 -30.88 7.98
C GLU A 103 -38.12 -29.72 8.01
N GLY A 104 -38.95 -29.64 9.05
CA GLY A 104 -39.86 -28.52 9.27
C GLY A 104 -39.13 -27.18 9.39
N THR A 105 -37.98 -27.14 10.08
CA THR A 105 -37.16 -25.91 10.17
C THR A 105 -36.58 -25.50 8.82
N VAL A 106 -36.04 -26.46 8.05
CA VAL A 106 -35.47 -26.17 6.72
C VAL A 106 -36.55 -25.69 5.76
N ARG A 107 -37.73 -26.34 5.76
CA ARG A 107 -38.91 -25.93 5.00
C ARG A 107 -39.33 -24.50 5.35
N LEU A 108 -39.41 -24.19 6.65
CA LEU A 108 -39.71 -22.85 7.15
C LEU A 108 -38.75 -21.80 6.57
N LEU A 109 -37.44 -22.01 6.71
CA LEU A 109 -36.45 -21.04 6.21
C LEU A 109 -36.46 -20.92 4.68
N ALA A 110 -36.65 -22.03 3.99
CA ALA A 110 -36.73 -22.06 2.54
C ALA A 110 -37.94 -21.29 1.99
N TYR A 111 -39.10 -21.35 2.65
CA TYR A 111 -40.22 -20.51 2.24
C TYR A 111 -40.04 -19.05 2.68
N SER A 112 -39.40 -18.78 3.82
CA SER A 112 -39.09 -17.41 4.26
C SER A 112 -38.17 -16.66 3.29
N SER A 113 -37.41 -17.34 2.43
CA SER A 113 -36.60 -16.69 1.38
C SER A 113 -37.45 -15.95 0.34
N ALA A 114 -38.79 -16.08 0.35
CA ALA A 114 -39.70 -15.25 -0.43
C ALA A 114 -39.39 -13.75 -0.28
N VAL A 115 -38.93 -13.36 0.91
CA VAL A 115 -38.59 -11.98 1.25
C VAL A 115 -37.33 -11.48 0.52
N ALA A 116 -36.41 -12.39 0.15
CA ALA A 116 -35.16 -12.05 -0.53
C ALA A 116 -35.38 -11.39 -1.91
N VAL A 117 -36.56 -11.59 -2.51
CA VAL A 117 -36.96 -10.95 -3.77
C VAL A 117 -36.94 -9.42 -3.68
N PHE A 118 -37.03 -8.85 -2.47
CA PHE A 118 -36.98 -7.39 -2.26
C PHE A 118 -35.60 -6.88 -1.85
N SER A 119 -34.63 -7.76 -1.59
CA SER A 119 -33.34 -7.38 -0.99
C SER A 119 -32.43 -6.55 -1.89
N TRP A 120 -32.71 -6.49 -3.19
CA TRP A 120 -31.94 -5.68 -4.14
C TRP A 120 -32.49 -4.26 -4.33
N ILE A 121 -33.63 -3.91 -3.72
CA ILE A 121 -34.23 -2.58 -3.85
C ILE A 121 -33.41 -1.59 -3.02
N PRO A 122 -32.80 -0.55 -3.63
CA PRO A 122 -32.06 0.47 -2.90
C PRO A 122 -32.94 1.15 -1.84
N PHE A 123 -32.34 1.60 -0.74
CA PHE A 123 -33.01 2.30 0.37
C PHE A 123 -33.90 1.44 1.28
N LEU A 124 -34.18 0.19 0.94
CA LEU A 124 -34.88 -0.77 1.83
C LEU A 124 -33.94 -1.57 2.73
N PHE A 125 -32.67 -1.17 2.83
CA PHE A 125 -31.50 -2.00 3.21
C PHE A 125 -31.68 -3.03 4.32
N ILE A 126 -32.47 -2.75 5.37
CA ILE A 126 -32.68 -3.68 6.50
C ILE A 126 -34.11 -4.24 6.60
N LEU A 127 -35.07 -3.67 5.87
CA LEU A 127 -36.49 -4.00 6.01
C LEU A 127 -36.82 -5.44 5.55
N PRO A 128 -36.31 -5.94 4.40
CA PRO A 128 -36.47 -7.33 4.02
C PRO A 128 -35.90 -8.29 5.06
N ASP A 129 -34.74 -8.00 5.64
CA ASP A 129 -34.12 -8.88 6.64
C ASP A 129 -34.92 -8.93 7.94
N LEU A 130 -35.41 -7.78 8.42
CA LEU A 130 -36.32 -7.72 9.58
C LEU A 130 -37.61 -8.49 9.32
N TYR A 131 -38.15 -8.40 8.10
CA TYR A 131 -39.35 -9.12 7.73
C TYR A 131 -39.11 -10.64 7.62
N MET A 132 -37.93 -11.05 7.14
CA MET A 132 -37.51 -12.45 7.12
C MET A 132 -37.36 -13.02 8.54
N ILE A 133 -36.82 -12.24 9.49
CA ILE A 133 -36.78 -12.61 10.91
C ILE A 133 -38.21 -12.78 11.45
N TYR A 134 -39.09 -11.82 11.19
CA TYR A 134 -40.50 -11.93 11.58
C TYR A 134 -41.14 -13.21 11.04
N MET A 135 -40.91 -13.55 9.76
CA MET A 135 -41.41 -14.79 9.14
C MET A 135 -40.88 -16.04 9.83
N ALA A 136 -39.58 -16.09 10.12
CA ALA A 136 -38.98 -17.20 10.85
C ALA A 136 -39.57 -17.36 12.26
N VAL A 137 -39.91 -16.27 12.94
CA VAL A 137 -40.53 -16.30 14.28
C VAL A 137 -41.97 -16.80 14.21
N ILE A 138 -42.79 -16.26 13.31
CA ILE A 138 -44.19 -16.69 13.18
C ILE A 138 -44.27 -18.14 12.70
N GLY A 139 -43.52 -18.49 11.65
CA GLY A 139 -43.49 -19.86 11.16
C GLY A 139 -42.87 -20.84 12.16
N GLY A 140 -41.86 -20.42 12.93
CA GLY A 140 -41.30 -21.20 14.03
C GLY A 140 -42.33 -21.54 15.11
N THR A 141 -43.19 -20.58 15.45
CA THR A 141 -44.31 -20.77 16.39
C THR A 141 -45.24 -21.88 15.92
N LYS A 142 -45.59 -21.90 14.62
CA LYS A 142 -46.50 -22.87 14.01
C LYS A 142 -45.85 -24.25 13.84
N VAL A 143 -44.65 -24.29 13.26
CA VAL A 143 -43.92 -25.53 12.96
C VAL A 143 -43.45 -26.25 14.22
N HIS A 144 -42.97 -25.50 15.22
CA HIS A 144 -42.41 -26.09 16.44
C HIS A 144 -43.40 -26.17 17.60
N LYS A 145 -44.61 -25.62 17.45
CA LYS A 145 -45.67 -25.62 18.47
C LYS A 145 -45.20 -25.04 19.81
N ILE A 146 -44.50 -23.92 19.74
CA ILE A 146 -43.99 -23.14 20.89
C ILE A 146 -44.63 -21.76 20.91
N SER A 147 -44.51 -21.03 22.03
CA SER A 147 -44.99 -19.66 22.10
C SER A 147 -44.15 -18.72 21.23
N THR A 148 -44.74 -17.61 20.79
CA THR A 148 -44.07 -16.58 19.97
C THR A 148 -42.79 -16.06 20.61
N THR A 149 -42.79 -15.83 21.93
CA THR A 149 -41.60 -15.39 22.68
C THR A 149 -40.47 -16.41 22.60
N ARG A 150 -40.78 -17.71 22.75
CA ARG A 150 -39.76 -18.77 22.62
C ARG A 150 -39.26 -18.85 21.18
N SER A 151 -40.15 -18.71 20.20
CA SER A 151 -39.75 -18.70 18.80
C SER A 151 -38.83 -17.51 18.47
N LEU A 152 -39.13 -16.32 19.02
CA LEU A 152 -38.30 -15.13 18.89
C LEU A 152 -36.90 -15.36 19.45
N ILE A 153 -36.79 -15.88 20.68
CA ILE A 153 -35.51 -16.20 21.30
C ILE A 153 -34.74 -17.20 20.42
N ALA A 154 -35.40 -18.25 19.92
CA ALA A 154 -34.77 -19.28 19.11
C ALA A 154 -34.11 -18.74 17.83
N VAL A 155 -34.76 -17.76 17.19
CA VAL A 155 -34.30 -17.16 15.94
C VAL A 155 -33.26 -16.06 16.18
N VAL A 156 -33.45 -15.21 17.19
CA VAL A 156 -32.61 -14.02 17.42
C VAL A 156 -31.31 -14.36 18.15
N THR A 157 -31.31 -15.28 19.11
CA THR A 157 -30.10 -15.65 19.86
C THR A 157 -28.92 -16.07 18.96
N PRO A 158 -29.07 -16.99 17.98
CA PRO A 158 -27.96 -17.34 17.11
C PRO A 158 -27.46 -16.16 16.26
N LEU A 159 -28.34 -15.23 15.85
CA LEU A 159 -27.94 -14.03 15.11
C LEU A 159 -27.06 -13.11 15.97
N ILE A 160 -27.44 -12.90 17.24
CA ILE A 160 -26.64 -12.10 18.18
C ILE A 160 -25.26 -12.74 18.39
N ILE A 161 -25.20 -14.07 18.56
CA ILE A 161 -23.92 -14.78 18.72
C ILE A 161 -23.02 -14.56 17.51
N VAL A 162 -23.54 -14.69 16.29
CA VAL A 162 -22.76 -14.45 15.06
C VAL A 162 -22.28 -13.00 14.98
N ILE A 163 -23.13 -12.02 15.30
CA ILE A 163 -22.76 -10.60 15.30
C ILE A 163 -21.65 -10.32 16.31
N VAL A 164 -21.75 -10.87 17.53
CA VAL A 164 -20.72 -10.72 18.57
C VAL A 164 -19.41 -11.38 18.16
N LEU A 165 -19.45 -12.57 17.55
CA LEU A 165 -18.25 -13.26 17.06
C LEU A 165 -17.58 -12.49 15.93
N ILE A 166 -18.34 -11.99 14.95
CA ILE A 166 -17.80 -11.15 13.88
C ILE A 166 -17.21 -9.86 14.47
N GLY A 167 -17.92 -9.21 15.41
CA GLY A 167 -17.43 -8.03 16.09
C GLY A 167 -16.13 -8.29 16.86
N ALA A 168 -16.01 -9.42 17.53
CA ALA A 168 -14.79 -9.84 18.22
C ALA A 168 -13.65 -10.14 17.25
N ILE A 169 -13.91 -10.82 16.13
CA ILE A 169 -12.91 -11.07 15.07
C ILE A 169 -12.43 -9.75 14.48
N VAL A 170 -13.35 -8.85 14.14
CA VAL A 170 -13.03 -7.51 13.64
C VAL A 170 -12.20 -6.76 14.68
N PHE A 171 -12.62 -6.75 15.94
CA PHE A 171 -11.85 -6.14 17.04
C PHE A 171 -10.45 -6.73 17.17
N VAL A 172 -10.29 -8.05 17.07
CA VAL A 172 -8.99 -8.74 17.09
C VAL A 172 -8.16 -8.36 15.87
N ILE A 173 -8.73 -8.34 14.67
CA ILE A 173 -8.04 -7.89 13.45
C ILE A 173 -7.60 -6.43 13.59
N PHE A 174 -8.44 -5.55 14.13
CA PHE A 174 -8.08 -4.16 14.39
C PHE A 174 -7.03 -4.03 15.50
N SER A 175 -7.06 -4.89 16.52
CA SER A 175 -6.09 -4.87 17.61
C SER A 175 -4.72 -5.41 17.17
N ILE A 176 -4.70 -6.48 16.36
CA ILE A 176 -3.48 -7.04 15.76
C ILE A 176 -2.97 -6.13 14.64
N GLY A 177 -3.85 -5.64 13.77
CA GLY A 177 -3.54 -4.68 12.71
C GLY A 177 -3.08 -3.33 13.26
N GLY A 178 -3.57 -2.94 14.45
CA GLY A 178 -3.09 -1.80 15.22
C GLY A 178 -1.69 -2.00 15.80
N MET A 179 -1.20 -3.24 15.91
CA MET A 179 0.22 -3.53 16.23
C MET A 179 1.12 -3.55 14.99
N SER A 180 0.58 -3.33 13.78
CA SER A 180 1.37 -3.29 12.52
C SER A 180 1.14 -2.04 11.69
N LEU A 181 0.43 -1.05 12.25
CA LEU A 181 0.48 0.34 11.80
C LEU A 181 1.25 1.13 12.84
N ASP A 182 2.52 0.81 13.02
CA ASP A 182 3.44 1.90 13.34
C ASP A 182 3.32 2.81 12.10
N PRO A 183 2.70 4.01 12.18
CA PRO A 183 2.83 4.94 11.07
C PRO A 183 4.33 5.00 10.82
N SER A 184 4.78 4.63 9.63
CA SER A 184 6.19 4.63 9.28
C SER A 184 6.67 6.07 9.34
N VAL A 185 6.96 6.56 10.55
CA VAL A 185 7.54 7.87 10.79
C VAL A 185 9.04 7.69 10.79
N MET A 186 9.52 7.19 9.65
CA MET A 186 10.90 6.81 9.42
C MET A 186 11.48 7.78 8.40
N SER A 187 12.58 8.41 8.76
CA SER A 187 13.39 9.16 7.82
C SER A 187 14.35 8.19 7.15
N LYS A 188 14.27 8.07 5.82
CA LYS A 188 15.17 7.24 5.03
C LYS A 188 16.17 8.13 4.31
N TYR A 189 17.45 7.76 4.42
CA TYR A 189 18.54 8.47 3.79
C TYR A 189 19.33 7.53 2.90
N ASN A 190 19.60 7.97 1.68
CA ASN A 190 20.49 7.29 0.74
C ASN A 190 21.65 8.23 0.43
N PHE A 191 22.84 7.76 0.70
CA PHE A 191 24.10 8.43 0.40
C PHE A 191 24.79 7.67 -0.72
N ASN A 192 25.13 8.37 -1.80
CA ASN A 192 25.76 7.81 -2.96
C ASN A 192 27.01 8.59 -3.34
N ILE A 193 28.07 7.86 -3.66
CA ILE A 193 29.32 8.40 -4.20
C ILE A 193 29.61 7.69 -5.50
N GLU A 194 29.79 8.47 -6.55
CA GLU A 194 30.18 8.00 -7.86
C GLU A 194 31.53 8.61 -8.24
N VAL A 195 32.47 7.75 -8.62
CA VAL A 195 33.73 8.13 -9.25
C VAL A 195 33.78 7.47 -10.62
N SER A 196 33.86 8.28 -11.67
CA SER A 196 33.98 7.78 -13.04
C SER A 196 35.13 8.41 -13.80
N THR A 197 35.68 7.69 -14.78
CA THR A 197 36.79 8.16 -15.60
C THR A 197 36.79 7.50 -16.97
N ASP A 198 37.28 8.18 -18.00
CA ASP A 198 37.46 7.60 -19.34
C ASP A 198 38.84 6.93 -19.55
N SER A 199 39.75 7.09 -18.59
CA SER A 199 41.15 6.71 -18.69
C SER A 199 41.63 6.05 -17.39
N LYS A 200 42.74 5.32 -17.47
CA LYS A 200 43.30 4.66 -16.29
C LYS A 200 43.73 5.67 -15.21
N LEU A 201 43.32 5.43 -13.96
CA LEU A 201 43.78 6.15 -12.78
C LEU A 201 44.67 5.24 -11.93
N GLU A 202 45.84 5.76 -11.57
CA GLU A 202 46.83 5.06 -10.72
C GLU A 202 46.82 5.67 -9.32
N LYS A 203 46.69 4.79 -8.31
CA LYS A 203 46.65 5.11 -6.88
C LYS A 203 45.66 6.23 -6.50
N PRO A 204 44.40 6.18 -6.95
CA PRO A 204 43.45 7.22 -6.62
C PRO A 204 43.19 7.30 -5.12
N THR A 205 43.28 8.51 -4.58
CA THR A 205 42.87 8.86 -3.23
C THR A 205 41.99 10.11 -3.29
N PHE A 206 40.79 10.01 -2.72
CA PHE A 206 39.82 11.10 -2.65
C PHE A 206 39.41 11.34 -1.19
N TYR A 207 39.33 12.60 -0.78
CA TYR A 207 38.63 12.99 0.46
C TYR A 207 37.36 13.74 0.09
N LEU A 208 36.22 13.15 0.44
CA LEU A 208 34.91 13.60 0.00
C LEU A 208 34.03 14.02 1.17
N PRO A 209 33.18 15.05 0.98
CA PRO A 209 32.16 15.41 1.93
C PRO A 209 31.24 14.23 2.24
N LEU A 210 30.78 14.15 3.48
CA LEU A 210 29.90 13.08 3.94
C LEU A 210 28.72 13.62 4.74
N PRO A 211 27.63 12.85 4.86
CA PRO A 211 26.45 13.27 5.61
C PRO A 211 26.75 13.28 7.11
N VAL A 212 26.72 14.44 7.76
CA VAL A 212 26.99 14.57 9.21
C VAL A 212 25.72 14.95 9.95
N PHE A 213 25.42 14.21 11.03
CA PHE A 213 24.47 14.58 12.09
C PHE A 213 25.21 15.25 13.25
N LYS A 214 24.48 15.86 14.20
CA LYS A 214 25.06 16.43 15.43
C LYS A 214 25.99 15.47 16.18
N ASP A 215 25.68 14.18 16.17
CA ASP A 215 26.43 13.14 16.90
C ASP A 215 27.45 12.37 16.02
N GLY A 216 27.72 12.84 14.79
CA GLY A 216 28.65 12.19 13.85
C GLY A 216 27.97 11.70 12.56
N SER A 217 28.59 10.74 11.86
CA SER A 217 28.11 10.28 10.55
C SER A 217 27.73 8.81 10.53
N LYS A 218 26.47 8.51 10.87
CA LYS A 218 25.91 7.15 10.75
C LYS A 218 25.96 6.62 9.30
N LEU A 219 25.72 7.50 8.32
CA LEU A 219 25.78 7.14 6.90
C LEU A 219 27.22 6.90 6.41
N GLY A 220 28.20 7.62 6.96
CA GLY A 220 29.62 7.36 6.69
C GLY A 220 30.07 6.03 7.28
N ASP A 221 29.68 5.74 8.53
CA ASP A 221 29.95 4.45 9.17
C ASP A 221 29.34 3.28 8.38
N GLU A 222 28.08 3.44 7.94
CA GLU A 222 27.39 2.46 7.12
C GLU A 222 28.07 2.24 5.76
N ALA A 223 28.53 3.32 5.10
CA ALA A 223 29.26 3.21 3.84
C ALA A 223 30.57 2.41 3.99
N ILE A 224 31.27 2.57 5.11
CA ILE A 224 32.49 1.81 5.42
C ILE A 224 32.16 0.34 5.67
N ILE A 225 31.14 0.05 6.48
CA ILE A 225 30.70 -1.31 6.78
C ILE A 225 30.31 -2.06 5.50
N GLN A 226 29.50 -1.43 4.64
CA GLN A 226 29.04 -2.04 3.39
C GLN A 226 30.16 -2.29 2.38
N ASN A 227 31.25 -1.51 2.44
CA ASN A 227 32.43 -1.71 1.60
C ASN A 227 33.52 -2.58 2.27
N THR A 228 33.33 -3.01 3.52
CA THR A 228 34.33 -3.84 4.21
C THR A 228 34.43 -5.21 3.56
N GLY A 229 35.64 -5.59 3.13
CA GLY A 229 35.88 -6.88 2.45
C GLY A 229 35.59 -6.88 0.95
N ASN A 230 35.47 -5.70 0.32
CA ASN A 230 35.31 -5.59 -1.13
C ASN A 230 36.50 -6.22 -1.88
N PRO A 231 36.28 -7.22 -2.76
CA PRO A 231 37.36 -7.88 -3.50
C PRO A 231 38.09 -6.95 -4.49
N ASP A 232 37.49 -5.80 -4.85
CA ASP A 232 38.00 -4.87 -5.86
C ASP A 232 39.17 -3.98 -5.38
N GLY A 233 39.64 -4.17 -4.13
CA GLY A 233 40.80 -3.43 -3.59
C GLY A 233 40.54 -1.96 -3.26
N TRP A 234 39.27 -1.58 -3.09
CA TRP A 234 38.85 -0.24 -2.64
C TRP A 234 38.74 -0.18 -1.12
N ASP A 235 39.38 0.81 -0.53
CA ASP A 235 39.39 1.07 0.90
C ASP A 235 38.64 2.36 1.23
N LEU A 236 37.75 2.28 2.23
CA LEU A 236 36.92 3.38 2.72
C LEU A 236 37.21 3.59 4.21
N SER A 237 37.52 4.82 4.59
CA SER A 237 37.76 5.18 5.98
C SER A 237 37.38 6.63 6.27
N MET A 238 37.21 6.98 7.55
CA MET A 238 37.03 8.37 7.98
C MET A 238 38.38 9.03 8.23
N ILE A 239 38.55 10.28 7.81
CA ILE A 239 39.78 11.07 8.03
C ILE A 239 39.44 12.48 8.53
N GLU A 240 40.24 13.01 9.46
CA GLU A 240 40.19 14.43 9.84
C GLU A 240 41.13 15.23 8.94
N THR A 241 40.65 16.36 8.43
CA THR A 241 41.38 17.23 7.50
C THR A 241 41.33 18.69 7.97
N GLU A 242 42.06 19.59 7.29
CA GLU A 242 41.98 21.03 7.57
C GLU A 242 40.61 21.64 7.27
N HIS A 243 39.75 20.94 6.51
CA HIS A 243 38.38 21.34 6.22
C HIS A 243 37.35 20.55 7.06
N GLY A 244 37.79 19.74 8.03
CA GLY A 244 36.94 18.93 8.89
C GLY A 244 36.93 17.45 8.51
N LYS A 245 36.02 16.70 9.14
CA LYS A 245 35.90 15.24 8.96
C LYS A 245 35.37 14.90 7.57
N MET A 246 36.10 14.07 6.84
CA MET A 246 35.79 13.68 5.46
C MET A 246 35.87 12.16 5.28
N LEU A 247 35.25 11.63 4.21
CA LEU A 247 35.34 10.23 3.83
C LEU A 247 36.53 10.08 2.90
N LYS A 248 37.49 9.25 3.31
CA LYS A 248 38.62 8.85 2.48
C LYS A 248 38.23 7.62 1.67
N ILE A 249 38.44 7.71 0.37
CA ILE A 249 38.30 6.61 -0.58
C ILE A 249 39.63 6.43 -1.28
N SER A 250 40.16 5.21 -1.31
CA SER A 250 41.38 4.91 -2.05
C SER A 250 41.35 3.55 -2.72
N ALA A 251 42.09 3.41 -3.82
CA ALA A 251 42.28 2.16 -4.53
C ALA A 251 43.69 2.05 -5.12
N ILE A 252 44.06 0.86 -5.57
CA ILE A 252 45.32 0.65 -6.29
C ILE A 252 45.26 1.28 -7.68
N LYS A 253 44.16 1.06 -8.41
CA LYS A 253 43.92 1.61 -9.74
C LYS A 253 42.43 1.60 -10.09
N ILE A 254 42.05 2.40 -11.09
CA ILE A 254 40.77 2.31 -11.80
C ILE A 254 41.10 2.12 -13.26
N GLU A 255 40.58 1.07 -13.86
CA GLU A 255 40.81 0.74 -15.26
C GLU A 255 39.49 0.85 -16.00
N PRO A 256 39.39 1.73 -17.02
CA PRO A 256 38.16 1.88 -17.76
C PRO A 256 37.92 0.67 -18.65
N GLU A 257 36.66 0.25 -18.72
CA GLU A 257 36.22 -0.82 -19.60
C GLU A 257 35.45 -0.24 -20.79
N LEU A 258 35.43 -0.97 -21.91
CA LEU A 258 34.66 -0.60 -23.07
C LEU A 258 33.17 -0.83 -22.78
N HIS A 259 32.40 0.25 -22.76
CA HIS A 259 30.96 0.22 -22.61
C HIS A 259 30.30 0.51 -23.96
N GLN A 260 29.14 -0.10 -24.19
CA GLN A 260 28.29 0.16 -25.36
C GLN A 260 26.92 0.58 -24.87
N GLU A 261 26.50 1.79 -25.22
CA GLU A 261 25.13 2.27 -24.99
C GLU A 261 24.36 2.29 -26.31
N ILE A 262 23.10 1.86 -26.25
CA ILE A 262 22.17 1.90 -27.38
C ILE A 262 21.36 3.18 -27.26
N GLY A 263 21.67 4.17 -28.09
CA GLY A 263 20.89 5.39 -28.21
C GLY A 263 19.61 5.10 -28.97
N LEU A 264 18.50 4.88 -28.26
CA LEU A 264 17.19 4.72 -28.88
C LEU A 264 16.66 6.08 -29.31
N SER A 265 16.58 6.33 -30.62
CA SER A 265 15.80 7.45 -31.13
C SER A 265 14.32 7.05 -31.19
N PRO A 266 13.39 7.82 -30.58
CA PRO A 266 11.97 7.52 -30.72
C PRO A 266 11.55 7.62 -32.20
N PRO A 267 10.67 6.74 -32.70
CA PRO A 267 10.21 6.81 -34.08
C PRO A 267 9.58 8.18 -34.36
N GLY A 268 9.92 8.77 -35.50
CA GLY A 268 9.34 10.04 -35.93
C GLY A 268 7.83 9.94 -36.06
N PHE A 269 7.09 10.92 -35.54
CA PHE A 269 5.64 10.98 -35.67
C PHE A 269 5.22 10.82 -37.14
N GLY A 270 4.53 9.72 -37.46
CA GLY A 270 4.02 9.43 -38.81
C GLY A 270 4.82 8.43 -39.65
N GLN A 271 5.87 7.79 -39.11
CA GLN A 271 6.51 6.65 -39.79
C GLN A 271 5.78 5.34 -39.47
N THR A 272 5.55 4.51 -40.49
CA THR A 272 4.88 3.20 -40.40
C THR A 272 5.84 2.04 -40.17
N ASP A 273 7.13 2.33 -40.01
CA ASP A 273 8.19 1.33 -39.78
C ASP A 273 8.56 1.33 -38.30
N ASP A 274 8.07 0.34 -37.55
CA ASP A 274 8.23 0.20 -36.09
C ASP A 274 9.66 -0.24 -35.67
N THR A 275 10.63 -0.22 -36.58
CA THR A 275 12.01 -0.58 -36.26
C THR A 275 12.70 0.56 -35.52
N MET A 276 12.97 0.37 -34.23
CA MET A 276 13.85 1.25 -33.47
C MET A 276 15.25 1.23 -34.12
N GLN A 277 15.63 2.33 -34.77
CA GLN A 277 17.02 2.57 -35.16
C GLN A 277 17.78 3.06 -33.91
N GLY A 278 18.66 2.20 -33.40
CA GLY A 278 19.53 2.52 -32.28
C GLY A 278 20.96 2.73 -32.76
N ASP A 279 21.52 3.92 -32.51
CA ASP A 279 22.95 4.14 -32.71
C ASP A 279 23.70 3.54 -31.51
N VAL A 280 24.68 2.67 -31.79
CA VAL A 280 25.53 2.10 -30.74
C VAL A 280 26.71 3.03 -30.51
N HIS A 281 26.72 3.69 -29.36
CA HIS A 281 27.84 4.52 -28.93
C HIS A 281 28.76 3.70 -28.03
N SER A 282 30.00 3.50 -28.47
CA SER A 282 31.04 2.86 -27.67
C SER A 282 31.90 3.90 -27.00
N PHE A 283 32.13 3.78 -25.69
CA PHE A 283 33.00 4.67 -24.93
C PHE A 283 33.72 3.90 -23.82
N MET A 284 34.88 4.41 -23.39
CA MET A 284 35.62 3.86 -22.26
C MET A 284 35.10 4.50 -20.97
N ARG A 285 34.75 3.68 -19.97
CA ARG A 285 34.36 4.17 -18.64
C ARG A 285 34.85 3.22 -17.56
N GLY A 286 35.64 3.75 -16.65
CA GLY A 286 35.89 3.18 -15.34
C GLY A 286 34.89 3.80 -14.40
N TYR A 287 34.23 2.99 -13.58
CA TYR A 287 33.13 3.44 -12.74
C TYR A 287 33.19 2.71 -11.40
N LYS A 288 33.06 3.45 -10.31
CA LYS A 288 32.83 2.89 -8.98
C LYS A 288 31.76 3.68 -8.26
N GLU A 289 30.81 2.95 -7.70
CA GLU A 289 29.71 3.48 -6.90
C GLU A 289 29.80 2.94 -5.47
N PHE A 290 29.56 3.83 -4.50
CA PHE A 290 29.40 3.48 -3.09
C PHE A 290 28.04 3.98 -2.63
N GLN A 291 27.15 3.05 -2.31
CA GLN A 291 25.84 3.36 -1.78
C GLN A 291 25.80 3.01 -0.29
N ALA A 292 25.16 3.87 0.50
CA ALA A 292 24.82 3.60 1.89
C ALA A 292 23.40 4.07 2.16
N SER A 293 22.62 3.22 2.83
CA SER A 293 21.24 3.54 3.21
C SER A 293 21.08 3.43 4.71
N TRP A 294 20.47 4.44 5.31
CA TRP A 294 20.15 4.44 6.74
C TRP A 294 18.69 4.85 6.97
N THR A 295 18.06 4.25 7.97
CA THR A 295 16.67 4.56 8.36
C THR A 295 16.64 4.94 9.83
N SER A 296 16.06 6.10 10.15
CA SER A 296 15.93 6.55 11.53
C SER A 296 14.84 5.76 12.26
N GLY A 297 15.05 5.52 13.56
CA GLY A 297 14.03 4.96 14.45
C GLY A 297 13.05 6.00 15.01
N HIS A 298 13.09 7.25 14.53
CA HIS A 298 12.24 8.35 14.98
C HIS A 298 12.11 9.44 13.91
N VAL A 299 11.10 10.30 14.07
CA VAL A 299 10.83 11.45 13.19
C VAL A 299 11.93 12.50 13.29
N ILE A 300 12.42 12.96 12.15
CA ILE A 300 13.18 14.20 12.05
C ILE A 300 12.31 15.24 11.35
N ASN A 301 11.82 16.23 12.11
CA ASN A 301 10.99 17.30 11.55
C ASN A 301 11.85 18.31 10.80
N ILE A 302 11.69 18.43 9.47
CA ILE A 302 12.48 19.37 8.66
C ILE A 302 12.01 20.82 8.76
N THR A 303 10.93 21.15 9.47
CA THR A 303 10.49 22.54 9.58
C THR A 303 11.41 23.39 10.46
N SER A 304 12.46 22.81 11.04
CA SER A 304 13.40 23.51 11.92
C SER A 304 14.80 22.90 11.88
N THR A 305 15.75 23.70 11.39
CA THR A 305 17.22 23.62 11.56
C THR A 305 18.02 22.49 10.88
N ALA A 306 19.23 22.86 10.42
CA ALA A 306 20.30 21.98 9.95
C ALA A 306 20.84 21.02 11.04
N ASP A 307 20.33 21.11 12.26
CA ASP A 307 20.82 20.37 13.43
C ASP A 307 20.14 18.99 13.60
N ILE A 308 19.12 18.69 12.79
CA ILE A 308 18.34 17.45 12.91
C ILE A 308 18.46 16.54 11.66
N VAL A 309 18.64 17.10 10.46
CA VAL A 309 18.85 16.33 9.22
C VAL A 309 20.32 16.26 8.83
N PRO A 310 20.80 15.12 8.28
CA PRO A 310 22.17 15.03 7.81
C PRO A 310 22.33 15.84 6.52
N LEU A 311 23.42 16.60 6.43
CA LEU A 311 23.85 17.32 5.23
C LEU A 311 25.32 16.98 4.92
N LEU A 312 25.73 17.17 3.67
CA LEU A 312 27.12 16.95 3.25
C LEU A 312 28.02 18.01 3.88
N TYR A 313 29.01 17.62 4.68
CA TYR A 313 30.00 18.56 5.21
C TYR A 313 31.41 18.19 4.75
N PRO A 314 32.30 19.18 4.56
CA PRO A 314 32.17 20.59 4.96
C PRO A 314 31.40 21.50 3.99
N LYS A 315 30.82 22.59 4.50
CA LYS A 315 30.16 23.64 3.72
C LYS A 315 30.61 25.02 4.14
N PHE A 316 30.82 25.88 3.16
CA PHE A 316 31.19 27.28 3.30
C PHE A 316 30.22 28.15 2.50
N ASN A 317 30.03 29.40 2.95
CA ASN A 317 29.21 30.39 2.24
C ASN A 317 27.81 29.87 1.84
N LEU A 318 27.16 29.14 2.75
CA LEU A 318 25.88 28.48 2.51
C LEU A 318 24.78 29.51 2.22
N THR A 319 24.18 29.38 1.03
CA THR A 319 22.93 30.00 0.61
C THR A 319 22.02 28.89 0.04
N GLN A 320 21.51 29.03 -1.18
CA GLN A 320 20.94 27.93 -1.97
C GLN A 320 22.04 26.96 -2.44
N LYS A 321 23.20 27.52 -2.78
CA LYS A 321 24.42 26.79 -3.10
C LYS A 321 25.41 26.95 -1.96
N TYR A 322 26.36 26.05 -1.90
CA TYR A 322 27.45 26.12 -0.94
C TYR A 322 28.76 25.83 -1.64
N GLU A 323 29.81 26.41 -1.10
CA GLU A 323 31.18 26.05 -1.43
C GLU A 323 31.62 24.90 -0.53
N SER A 324 32.38 23.98 -1.08
CA SER A 324 33.02 22.89 -0.36
C SER A 324 34.39 22.62 -0.99
N TYR A 325 35.11 21.69 -0.41
CA TYR A 325 36.39 21.23 -0.91
C TYR A 325 36.39 19.72 -1.00
N ILE A 326 37.04 19.20 -2.02
CA ILE A 326 37.44 17.80 -2.09
C ILE A 326 38.95 17.73 -2.23
N TYR A 327 39.57 16.69 -1.69
CA TYR A 327 40.98 16.41 -1.98
C TYR A 327 41.04 15.31 -3.04
N ALA A 328 41.95 15.45 -4.00
CA ALA A 328 42.23 14.40 -4.97
C ALA A 328 43.73 14.26 -5.20
N ASP A 329 44.22 13.02 -5.11
CA ASP A 329 45.59 12.64 -5.44
C ASP A 329 45.58 11.38 -6.30
N TYR A 330 46.01 11.51 -7.55
CA TYR A 330 46.09 10.40 -8.51
C TYR A 330 46.96 10.76 -9.71
N THR A 331 47.49 9.72 -10.37
CA THR A 331 48.14 9.86 -11.67
C THR A 331 47.18 9.41 -12.79
N ALA A 332 47.12 10.20 -13.87
CA ALA A 332 46.26 9.97 -15.02
C ALA A 332 46.91 10.47 -16.31
N ALA A 333 46.39 10.04 -17.47
CA ALA A 333 46.77 10.60 -18.76
C ALA A 333 46.42 12.10 -18.83
N PRO A 334 47.18 12.95 -19.57
CA PRO A 334 46.95 14.40 -19.58
C PRO A 334 45.54 14.84 -20.02
N LYS A 335 44.85 14.01 -20.80
CA LYS A 335 43.48 14.25 -21.30
C LYS A 335 42.43 13.38 -20.62
N ALA A 336 42.78 12.63 -19.58
CA ALA A 336 41.83 11.82 -18.85
C ALA A 336 40.72 12.70 -18.28
N ASN A 337 39.45 12.35 -18.49
CA ASN A 337 38.31 12.95 -17.80
C ASN A 337 38.00 12.13 -16.55
N ILE A 338 37.80 12.81 -15.43
CA ILE A 338 37.42 12.23 -14.14
C ILE A 338 36.22 13.01 -13.63
N GLN A 339 35.13 12.33 -13.33
CA GLN A 339 33.94 12.91 -12.70
C GLN A 339 33.78 12.32 -11.30
N VAL A 340 33.52 13.20 -10.33
CA VAL A 340 33.19 12.82 -8.95
C VAL A 340 31.85 13.44 -8.60
N CYS A 341 30.89 12.60 -8.23
CA CYS A 341 29.56 13.00 -7.80
C CYS A 341 29.28 12.45 -6.41
N VAL A 342 28.79 13.30 -5.53
CA VAL A 342 28.33 12.91 -4.19
C VAL A 342 26.91 13.39 -4.02
N THR A 343 26.01 12.47 -3.68
CA THR A 343 24.58 12.75 -3.54
C THR A 343 24.07 12.18 -2.23
N LEU A 344 23.44 13.02 -1.43
CA LEU A 344 22.63 12.64 -0.30
C LEU A 344 21.17 12.91 -0.61
N TYR A 345 20.34 11.91 -0.43
CA TYR A 345 18.90 12.00 -0.61
C TYR A 345 18.18 11.55 0.66
N GLY A 346 17.40 12.45 1.26
CA GLY A 346 16.58 12.16 2.43
C GLY A 346 15.09 12.21 2.10
N ILE A 347 14.32 11.26 2.59
CA ILE A 347 12.86 11.28 2.61
C ILE A 347 12.39 11.19 4.06
N ASN A 348 11.46 12.05 4.46
CA ASN A 348 10.72 11.86 5.71
C ASN A 348 9.23 11.71 5.38
N GLN A 349 8.61 10.76 6.06
CA GLN A 349 7.20 10.44 5.93
C GLN A 349 6.53 10.64 7.29
N LEU A 350 5.38 11.31 7.31
CA LEU A 350 4.59 11.61 8.49
C LEU A 350 3.12 11.27 8.23
N TRP A 351 2.47 10.65 9.20
CA TRP A 351 1.03 10.44 9.18
C TRP A 351 0.36 11.33 10.23
N ALA A 352 -0.44 12.30 9.78
CA ALA A 352 -1.14 13.26 10.63
C ALA A 352 -2.59 13.45 10.15
N GLY A 353 -3.35 12.35 10.05
CA GLY A 353 -4.68 12.33 9.44
C GLY A 353 -4.68 12.31 7.90
N ASN A 354 -3.59 12.73 7.27
CA ASN A 354 -3.23 12.50 5.87
C ASN A 354 -1.75 12.07 5.77
N LEU A 355 -1.37 11.43 4.65
CA LEU A 355 0.04 11.15 4.35
C LEU A 355 0.74 12.46 3.98
N VAL A 356 1.74 12.86 4.75
CA VAL A 356 2.58 14.02 4.43
C VAL A 356 3.99 13.50 4.29
N PHE A 357 4.67 13.86 3.21
CA PHE A 357 6.08 13.54 3.07
C PHE A 357 6.82 14.72 2.47
N ASN A 358 8.09 14.78 2.81
CA ASN A 358 9.02 15.74 2.26
C ASN A 358 10.32 15.01 1.96
N ASN A 359 11.04 15.54 1.00
CA ASN A 359 12.32 14.98 0.60
C ASN A 359 13.27 16.11 0.27
N TYR A 360 14.56 15.85 0.42
CA TYR A 360 15.59 16.79 0.04
C TYR A 360 16.72 16.05 -0.64
N ARG A 361 17.44 16.79 -1.47
CA ARG A 361 18.67 16.35 -2.12
C ARG A 361 19.75 17.36 -1.80
N ASP A 362 20.89 16.85 -1.38
CA ASP A 362 22.12 17.61 -1.20
C ASP A 362 23.19 16.95 -2.06
N ASN A 363 23.70 17.64 -3.06
CA ASN A 363 24.65 17.04 -3.99
C ASN A 363 25.67 18.04 -4.53
N PHE A 364 26.78 17.48 -5.00
CA PHE A 364 27.69 18.15 -5.92
C PHE A 364 28.21 17.14 -6.93
N CYS A 365 28.52 17.63 -8.13
CA CYS A 365 29.18 16.88 -9.19
C CYS A 365 30.25 17.78 -9.78
N THR A 366 31.44 17.23 -10.01
CA THR A 366 32.58 17.99 -10.50
C THR A 366 33.42 17.14 -11.44
N GLU A 367 33.97 17.79 -12.45
CA GLU A 367 34.75 17.17 -13.51
C GLU A 367 36.14 17.77 -13.57
N PHE A 368 37.12 16.92 -13.80
CA PHE A 368 38.53 17.27 -13.85
C PHE A 368 39.20 16.62 -15.04
N THR A 369 40.26 17.28 -15.52
CA THR A 369 41.11 16.73 -16.57
C THR A 369 42.53 16.51 -16.08
N GLY A 370 43.09 15.35 -16.44
CA GLY A 370 44.48 15.00 -16.16
C GLY A 370 44.76 14.69 -14.69
N LYS A 371 46.04 14.59 -14.35
CA LYS A 371 46.47 14.30 -12.96
C LYS A 371 46.03 15.38 -11.97
N LYS A 372 45.75 14.99 -10.73
CA LYS A 372 45.46 15.91 -9.62
C LYS A 372 46.29 15.56 -8.40
N HIS A 373 46.67 16.61 -7.67
CA HIS A 373 47.34 16.52 -6.38
C HIS A 373 46.98 17.78 -5.59
N GLY A 374 46.02 17.66 -4.66
CA GLY A 374 45.64 18.75 -3.78
C GLY A 374 44.13 18.95 -3.63
N TRP A 375 43.79 20.03 -2.95
CA TRP A 375 42.42 20.45 -2.72
C TRP A 375 41.81 21.12 -3.95
N ILE A 376 40.53 20.84 -4.17
CA ILE A 376 39.76 21.35 -5.28
C ILE A 376 38.47 21.94 -4.74
N PRO A 377 38.20 23.24 -4.99
CA PRO A 377 36.93 23.85 -4.61
C PRO A 377 35.80 23.27 -5.46
N VAL A 378 34.68 22.97 -4.84
CA VAL A 378 33.47 22.49 -5.49
C VAL A 378 32.27 23.31 -5.04
N THR A 379 31.26 23.41 -5.90
CA THR A 379 29.98 24.02 -5.54
C THR A 379 28.92 22.93 -5.46
N GLY A 380 28.26 22.83 -4.32
CA GLY A 380 27.11 21.95 -4.14
C GLY A 380 25.81 22.74 -4.03
N GLU A 381 24.69 22.03 -4.12
CA GLU A 381 23.35 22.58 -4.02
C GLU A 381 22.47 21.74 -3.07
N ILE A 382 21.60 22.42 -2.31
CA ILE A 382 20.57 21.78 -1.50
C ILE A 382 19.21 22.14 -2.08
N VAL A 383 18.42 21.13 -2.40
CA VAL A 383 17.08 21.29 -2.98
C VAL A 383 16.08 20.53 -2.12
N GLN A 384 14.99 21.19 -1.74
CA GLN A 384 13.93 20.59 -0.94
C GLN A 384 12.65 20.48 -1.76
N ARG A 385 11.86 19.45 -1.45
CA ARG A 385 10.53 19.23 -1.99
C ARG A 385 9.59 18.97 -0.83
N VAL A 386 8.60 19.85 -0.70
CA VAL A 386 7.57 19.82 0.34
C VAL A 386 6.24 19.55 -0.35
N MET A 387 5.52 18.49 0.04
CA MET A 387 4.20 18.19 -0.51
C MET A 387 3.13 18.19 0.59
N PRO A 388 1.90 18.66 0.30
CA PRO A 388 0.71 17.96 0.73
C PRO A 388 0.39 16.83 -0.27
N TYR A 389 0.22 15.59 0.20
CA TYR A 389 -0.33 14.52 -0.64
C TYR A 389 -1.86 14.63 -0.63
N ASN A 390 -2.41 15.45 -1.51
CA ASN A 390 -3.86 15.55 -1.69
C ASN A 390 -4.27 14.86 -2.99
N LYS A 391 -5.20 13.90 -2.91
CA LYS A 391 -5.61 13.00 -4.02
C LYS A 391 -6.10 13.74 -5.28
N ALA A 392 -6.44 15.03 -5.16
CA ALA A 392 -6.90 15.91 -6.23
C ALA A 392 -5.76 16.56 -7.06
N GLU A 393 -4.51 16.55 -6.58
CA GLU A 393 -3.37 17.24 -7.23
C GLU A 393 -2.48 16.35 -8.08
N ASN A 394 -2.88 15.09 -8.32
CA ASN A 394 -2.14 14.07 -9.10
C ASN A 394 -1.82 14.44 -10.57
N SER A 395 -2.17 15.64 -11.04
CA SER A 395 -1.99 16.10 -12.42
C SER A 395 -0.99 17.25 -12.59
N LYS A 396 -0.41 17.80 -11.51
CA LYS A 396 0.62 18.85 -11.63
C LYS A 396 2.03 18.27 -11.43
N PRO A 397 3.02 18.62 -12.27
CA PRO A 397 4.42 18.31 -12.01
C PRO A 397 4.83 18.92 -10.67
N VAL A 398 5.52 18.15 -9.84
CA VAL A 398 5.95 18.66 -8.55
C VAL A 398 7.20 19.52 -8.73
N GLU A 399 7.15 20.75 -8.22
CA GLU A 399 8.25 21.70 -8.32
C GLU A 399 9.23 21.54 -7.14
N TRP A 400 10.51 21.64 -7.46
CA TRP A 400 11.60 21.69 -6.48
C TRP A 400 11.77 23.13 -6.01
N VAL A 401 11.85 23.33 -4.70
CA VAL A 401 12.03 24.66 -4.12
C VAL A 401 13.42 24.73 -3.47
N PRO A 402 14.23 25.75 -3.78
CA PRO A 402 15.45 26.05 -3.05
C PRO A 402 15.18 26.23 -1.55
N VAL A 403 16.06 25.72 -0.69
CA VAL A 403 15.96 25.97 0.76
C VAL A 403 16.23 27.47 1.00
N SER A 404 15.28 28.20 1.61
CA SER A 404 15.44 29.61 1.94
C SER A 404 16.13 29.80 3.30
N ASN A 405 16.98 30.81 3.38
CA ASN A 405 17.73 31.18 4.58
C ASN A 405 16.81 31.72 5.68
N GLU A 406 16.49 30.92 6.70
CA GLU A 406 16.21 31.48 8.02
C GLU A 406 17.53 31.68 8.78
N LYS A 407 17.74 32.91 9.23
CA LYS A 407 19.01 33.49 9.69
C LYS A 407 19.70 32.67 10.79
N ARG A 408 20.95 32.29 10.53
CA ARG A 408 21.94 31.94 11.56
C ARG A 408 22.48 33.25 12.17
N THR A 409 21.81 33.80 13.18
CA THR A 409 22.49 34.73 14.10
C THR A 409 23.43 33.89 14.96
N SER A 410 24.72 33.97 14.64
CA SER A 410 25.80 33.51 15.50
C SER A 410 25.77 34.27 16.81
N THR A 411 25.23 33.67 17.86
CA THR A 411 25.69 33.93 19.23
C THR A 411 26.58 32.77 19.63
N LEU A 412 27.84 32.85 19.22
CA LEU A 412 28.92 32.35 20.04
C LEU A 412 28.95 33.28 21.26
N THR A 413 28.27 32.90 22.34
CA THR A 413 28.66 33.38 23.67
C THR A 413 29.81 32.50 24.11
N ASP A 414 31.01 33.06 23.94
CA ASP A 414 32.10 32.88 24.87
C ASP A 414 31.55 33.19 26.28
N ASP A 415 31.70 32.25 27.22
CA ASP A 415 31.88 32.53 28.65
C ASP A 415 32.02 31.22 29.44
N THR A 416 33.28 30.93 29.78
CA THR A 416 33.83 30.26 30.99
C THR A 416 33.45 28.82 31.32
#